data_AF-A0A0G0FX23-F1
#
_entry.id   AF-A0A0G0FX23-F1
#
_cell.length_a   1.000
_cell.length_b   1.000
_cell.length_c   1.000
_cell.angle_alpha   90.00
_cell.angle_beta   90.00
_cell.angle_gamma   90.00
#
_symmetry.space_group_name_H-M   'P 1'
#
loop_
_entity.id
_entity.type
_entity.pdbx_description
1 polymer ?
#
loop_
_entity_poly.entity_id
_entity_poly.type
_entity_poly.pdbx_seq_one_letter_code
_entity_poly.pdbx_strand_id
1 'polypeptide(L)'
;MILFAMFIKSMAKKIYDIKPPKIAKKTEDDIKPFIDGDKKNHIKKEPLKKGSKDNRRRKEKKFPLGKFLAGTGILVVVIAVYLFFKLPRADIQIWPKTDVLSFKETITADKTIDSNDLTNKVILALYLEEEKDGSQDFPATGSASNEGKATGTIKIYNKFDPPSSITLKTGTHFLSDSGKYFVTLQKIVVPAGKKQGAKITPGLITVKVEAAESGPGYNIKSAKFSVPKLSGTPYYYSIYAESTEAMAGGYTGKVKKITDDDIQGAKDVLTRKILD
;
A
#
# COMPACT_ATOMS: atom_id res chain seq x y z
N MET A 1 15.02 47.61 -10.23
CA MET A 1 13.82 47.23 -11.00
C MET A 1 12.91 46.43 -10.08
N ILE A 2 11.66 46.87 -10.04
CA ILE A 2 10.59 46.51 -9.11
C ILE A 2 9.80 45.31 -9.67
N LEU A 3 9.11 44.57 -8.77
CA LEU A 3 8.04 43.59 -9.04
C LEU A 3 8.53 42.21 -9.55
N PHE A 4 8.00 41.05 -9.14
CA PHE A 4 6.64 40.71 -8.74
C PHE A 4 6.67 39.44 -7.85
N ALA A 5 6.16 39.54 -6.62
CA ALA A 5 5.88 38.38 -5.77
C ALA A 5 4.49 37.85 -6.12
N MET A 6 4.39 36.61 -6.62
CA MET A 6 3.11 35.97 -6.90
C MET A 6 2.82 34.95 -5.79
N PHE A 7 2.05 35.39 -4.80
CA PHE A 7 1.52 34.57 -3.72
C PHE A 7 0.27 33.84 -4.22
N ILE A 8 0.37 32.54 -4.51
CA ILE A 8 -0.81 31.72 -4.81
C ILE A 8 -1.34 31.14 -3.50
N LYS A 9 -2.43 31.74 -3.02
CA LYS A 9 -3.16 31.38 -1.81
C LYS A 9 -4.06 30.17 -2.11
N SER A 10 -3.62 28.96 -1.75
CA SER A 10 -4.46 27.76 -1.83
C SER A 10 -5.55 27.82 -0.76
N MET A 11 -6.82 27.85 -1.16
CA MET A 11 -7.97 27.80 -0.26
C MET A 11 -8.19 26.36 0.22
N ALA A 12 -8.32 26.17 1.53
CA ALA A 12 -8.75 24.91 2.13
C ALA A 12 -10.21 24.59 1.72
N LYS A 13 -10.43 23.43 1.09
CA LYS A 13 -11.78 22.87 0.88
C LYS A 13 -12.34 22.44 2.25
N LYS A 14 -13.52 22.96 2.61
CA LYS A 14 -14.30 22.52 3.77
C LYS A 14 -14.90 21.14 3.47
N ILE A 15 -14.59 20.17 4.33
CA ILE A 15 -15.24 18.85 4.37
C ILE A 15 -16.58 19.03 5.09
N TYR A 16 -17.68 18.60 4.47
CA TYR A 16 -18.97 18.47 5.14
C TYR A 16 -19.09 17.06 5.67
N ASP A 17 -19.16 16.95 7.00
CA ASP A 17 -19.44 15.69 7.70
C ASP A 17 -20.95 15.41 7.63
N ILE A 18 -21.32 14.32 6.96
CA ILE A 18 -22.71 13.89 6.83
C ILE A 18 -23.00 13.01 8.05
N LYS A 19 -23.72 13.56 9.03
CA LYS A 19 -24.16 12.79 10.20
C LYS A 19 -25.01 11.60 9.76
N PRO A 20 -24.77 10.38 10.30
CA PRO A 20 -25.63 9.24 10.01
C PRO A 20 -27.06 9.49 10.54
N PRO A 21 -28.10 9.00 9.83
CA PRO A 21 -29.47 9.14 10.27
C PRO A 21 -29.68 8.43 11.60
N LYS A 22 -30.35 9.10 12.54
CA LYS A 22 -30.77 8.52 13.81
C LYS A 22 -31.76 7.38 13.50
N ILE A 23 -31.34 6.15 13.75
CA ILE A 23 -32.24 4.99 13.88
C ILE A 23 -33.18 5.31 15.04
N ALA A 24 -34.42 5.64 14.71
CA ALA A 24 -35.48 5.79 15.68
C ALA A 24 -35.81 4.42 16.25
N LYS A 25 -35.42 4.17 17.50
CA LYS A 25 -36.04 3.17 18.37
C LYS A 25 -37.54 3.51 18.46
N LYS A 26 -38.38 2.70 17.83
CA LYS A 26 -39.84 2.84 17.94
C LYS A 26 -40.50 1.49 17.72
N THR A 27 -40.27 0.56 18.66
CA THR A 27 -41.02 -0.72 18.73
C THR A 27 -40.95 -1.40 20.11
N GLU A 28 -40.73 -0.64 21.19
CA GLU A 28 -40.65 -1.23 22.55
C GLU A 28 -41.87 -0.97 23.46
N ASP A 29 -42.92 -0.26 23.00
CA ASP A 29 -44.04 0.12 23.88
C ASP A 29 -45.36 -0.66 23.67
N ASP A 30 -45.45 -1.61 22.72
CA ASP A 30 -46.72 -2.30 22.42
C ASP A 30 -46.87 -3.71 23.02
N ILE A 31 -45.98 -4.16 23.93
CA ILE A 31 -46.01 -5.54 24.49
C ILE A 31 -46.16 -5.57 26.03
N LYS A 32 -46.87 -4.60 26.62
CA LYS A 32 -47.24 -4.70 28.06
C LYS A 32 -48.69 -4.25 28.27
N PRO A 33 -49.66 -5.17 28.09
CA PRO A 33 -50.35 -5.68 29.28
C PRO A 33 -50.90 -7.10 29.06
N PHE A 34 -50.07 -8.14 29.24
CA PHE A 34 -50.59 -9.53 29.26
C PHE A 34 -49.99 -10.42 30.35
N ILE A 35 -49.21 -9.87 31.27
CA ILE A 35 -48.70 -10.63 32.42
C ILE A 35 -48.79 -9.72 33.65
N ASP A 36 -49.94 -9.74 34.31
CA ASP A 36 -49.97 -10.10 35.72
C ASP A 36 -51.42 -10.24 36.18
N GLY A 37 -51.75 -11.48 36.52
CA GLY A 37 -52.97 -11.78 37.22
C GLY A 37 -52.88 -11.44 38.71
N ASP A 38 -54.00 -11.73 39.33
CA ASP A 38 -54.18 -12.07 40.74
C ASP A 38 -54.66 -10.99 41.73
N LYS A 39 -55.90 -11.26 42.18
CA LYS A 39 -56.38 -11.29 43.57
C LYS A 39 -57.38 -10.21 44.04
N LYS A 40 -58.60 -10.73 44.19
CA LYS A 40 -59.42 -10.82 45.43
C LYS A 40 -60.63 -9.87 45.56
N ASN A 41 -61.63 -10.45 46.25
CA ASN A 41 -62.78 -9.88 46.96
C ASN A 41 -64.11 -9.81 46.17
N HIS A 42 -65.27 -10.21 46.68
CA HIS A 42 -65.67 -10.87 47.93
C HIS A 42 -67.02 -11.54 47.66
N ILE A 43 -67.20 -12.77 48.16
CA ILE A 43 -68.51 -13.45 48.24
C ILE A 43 -69.23 -12.92 49.48
N LYS A 44 -70.48 -12.45 49.32
CA LYS A 44 -71.47 -12.43 50.40
C LYS A 44 -72.73 -13.16 49.94
N LYS A 45 -73.02 -14.25 50.65
CA LYS A 45 -74.27 -15.01 50.61
C LYS A 45 -75.24 -14.37 51.59
N GLU A 46 -76.52 -14.27 51.22
CA GLU A 46 -77.62 -14.21 52.18
C GLU A 46 -78.79 -15.12 51.73
N PRO A 47 -79.44 -15.84 52.66
CA PRO A 47 -80.33 -16.94 52.34
C PRO A 47 -81.82 -16.56 52.34
N LEU A 48 -82.57 -17.43 51.67
CA LEU A 48 -84.03 -17.53 51.62
C LEU A 48 -84.73 -17.41 52.99
N LYS A 49 -85.81 -16.64 53.04
CA LYS A 49 -86.89 -16.80 54.03
C LYS A 49 -88.21 -17.17 53.35
N LYS A 50 -88.69 -18.34 53.74
CA LYS A 50 -90.05 -18.88 53.58
C LYS A 50 -91.06 -18.13 54.44
N GLY A 51 -92.31 -18.12 53.99
CA GLY A 51 -93.52 -17.75 54.73
C GLY A 51 -94.40 -16.89 53.83
N SER A 52 -95.67 -17.15 53.57
CA SER A 52 -96.68 -17.76 54.44
C SER A 52 -97.77 -18.42 53.58
N LYS A 53 -98.31 -19.51 54.12
CA LYS A 53 -99.59 -20.09 53.74
C LYS A 53 -100.68 -19.04 53.94
N ASP A 54 -101.58 -18.89 52.98
CA ASP A 54 -102.96 -18.50 53.28
C ASP A 54 -103.93 -19.37 52.47
N ASN A 55 -104.88 -19.92 53.22
CA ASN A 55 -105.94 -20.80 52.81
C ASN A 55 -107.06 -19.97 52.18
N ARG A 56 -107.30 -20.12 50.88
CA ARG A 56 -108.60 -19.76 50.30
C ARG A 56 -109.22 -20.96 49.59
N ARG A 57 -110.26 -21.46 50.24
CA ARG A 57 -111.17 -22.50 49.78
C ARG A 57 -111.91 -22.08 48.50
N ARG A 58 -112.20 -23.10 47.69
CA ARG A 58 -113.28 -23.21 46.70
C ARG A 58 -113.20 -22.33 45.44
N LYS A 59 -112.84 -22.97 44.33
CA LYS A 59 -113.83 -23.61 43.42
C LYS A 59 -113.07 -24.41 42.37
N GLU A 60 -113.30 -25.71 42.33
CA GLU A 60 -112.86 -26.57 41.24
C GLU A 60 -113.48 -26.07 39.92
N LYS A 61 -112.67 -25.42 39.09
CA LYS A 61 -112.92 -25.38 37.66
C LYS A 61 -112.11 -26.51 37.06
N LYS A 62 -112.81 -27.54 36.59
CA LYS A 62 -112.24 -28.64 35.81
C LYS A 62 -111.58 -28.05 34.56
N PHE A 63 -110.30 -27.73 34.63
CA PHE A 63 -109.48 -27.48 33.45
C PHE A 63 -109.38 -28.80 32.68
N PRO A 64 -109.52 -28.81 31.34
CA PRO A 64 -109.49 -30.04 30.55
C PRO A 64 -108.08 -30.63 30.54
N LEU A 65 -107.74 -31.38 31.60
CA LEU A 65 -106.42 -31.97 31.88
C LEU A 65 -105.91 -32.84 30.71
N GLY A 66 -106.81 -33.46 29.95
CA GLY A 66 -106.48 -34.23 28.76
C GLY A 66 -105.87 -33.39 27.62
N LYS A 67 -106.23 -32.11 27.49
CA LYS A 67 -105.66 -31.22 26.47
C LYS A 67 -104.30 -30.65 26.90
N PHE A 68 -104.07 -30.47 28.20
CA PHE A 68 -102.76 -30.07 28.74
C PHE A 68 -101.76 -31.24 28.74
N LEU A 69 -102.16 -32.46 29.10
CA LEU A 69 -101.28 -33.64 29.02
C LEU A 69 -100.90 -33.97 27.57
N ALA A 70 -101.86 -33.90 26.64
CA ALA A 70 -101.59 -34.08 25.22
C ALA A 70 -100.67 -32.96 24.67
N GLY A 71 -100.91 -31.71 25.07
CA GLY A 71 -100.06 -30.57 24.70
C GLY A 71 -98.64 -30.66 25.25
N THR A 72 -98.45 -31.08 26.50
CA THR A 72 -97.11 -31.30 27.09
C THR A 72 -96.41 -32.51 26.49
N GLY A 73 -97.13 -33.59 26.17
CA GLY A 73 -96.56 -34.75 25.49
C GLY A 73 -96.02 -34.38 24.12
N ILE A 74 -96.80 -33.61 23.34
CA ILE A 74 -96.39 -33.09 22.04
C ILE A 74 -95.19 -32.14 22.20
N LEU A 75 -95.19 -31.26 23.20
CA LEU A 75 -94.08 -30.34 23.43
C LEU A 75 -92.78 -31.08 23.80
N VAL A 76 -92.85 -32.12 24.63
CA VAL A 76 -91.70 -32.94 25.00
C VAL A 76 -91.16 -33.71 23.79
N VAL A 77 -92.04 -34.25 22.94
CA VAL A 77 -91.62 -34.91 21.69
C VAL A 77 -90.96 -33.92 20.73
N VAL A 78 -91.52 -32.71 20.57
CA VAL A 78 -90.93 -31.66 19.73
C VAL A 78 -89.57 -31.22 20.26
N ILE A 79 -89.41 -31.08 21.57
CA ILE A 79 -88.12 -30.75 22.21
C ILE A 79 -87.11 -31.89 22.05
N ALA A 80 -87.54 -33.15 22.25
CA ALA A 80 -86.67 -34.30 22.09
C ALA A 80 -86.19 -34.46 20.64
N VAL A 81 -87.09 -34.25 19.66
CA VAL A 81 -86.75 -34.22 18.24
C VAL A 81 -85.78 -33.07 17.94
N TYR A 82 -86.07 -31.86 18.45
CA TYR A 82 -85.19 -30.69 18.27
C TYR A 82 -83.77 -30.93 18.82
N LEU A 83 -83.68 -31.49 20.03
CA LEU A 83 -82.41 -31.84 20.67
C LEU A 83 -81.69 -32.96 19.91
N PHE A 84 -82.40 -33.99 19.44
CA PHE A 84 -81.81 -35.08 18.64
C PHE A 84 -81.17 -34.55 17.34
N PHE A 85 -81.80 -33.57 16.68
CA PHE A 85 -81.22 -32.95 15.48
C PHE A 85 -80.08 -31.97 15.77
N LYS A 86 -80.04 -31.38 16.98
CA LYS A 86 -79.03 -30.36 17.35
C LYS A 86 -77.79 -30.93 18.05
N LEU A 87 -77.91 -32.05 18.77
CA LEU A 87 -76.84 -32.56 19.63
C LEU A 87 -75.67 -33.29 18.92
N PRO A 88 -75.81 -33.95 17.76
CA PRO A 88 -74.69 -34.70 17.19
C PRO A 88 -73.77 -33.77 16.38
N ARG A 89 -73.16 -32.78 17.05
CA ARG A 89 -72.06 -31.98 16.51
C ARG A 89 -70.88 -32.08 17.47
N ALA A 90 -69.85 -32.81 17.05
CA ALA A 90 -68.56 -32.84 17.71
C ALA A 90 -67.57 -32.13 16.79
N ASP A 91 -67.09 -30.96 17.21
CA ASP A 91 -66.01 -30.26 16.50
C ASP A 91 -64.67 -30.85 16.97
N ILE A 92 -64.01 -31.60 16.09
CA ILE A 92 -62.65 -32.11 16.32
C ILE A 92 -61.69 -31.11 15.70
N GLN A 93 -61.02 -30.32 16.54
CA GLN A 93 -59.96 -29.41 16.09
C GLN A 93 -58.60 -30.10 16.18
N ILE A 94 -57.97 -30.33 15.03
CA ILE A 94 -56.61 -30.87 14.92
C ILE A 94 -55.67 -29.71 14.59
N TRP A 95 -54.74 -29.41 15.50
CA TRP A 95 -53.68 -28.42 15.27
C TRP A 95 -52.37 -29.15 14.98
N PRO A 96 -51.87 -29.12 13.72
CA PRO A 96 -50.59 -29.71 13.39
C PRO A 96 -49.47 -28.88 14.03
N LYS A 97 -48.67 -29.53 14.87
CA LYS A 97 -47.46 -28.93 15.43
C LYS A 97 -46.38 -28.97 14.34
N THR A 98 -45.95 -27.82 13.86
CA THR A 98 -44.86 -27.70 12.88
C THR A 98 -43.58 -27.32 13.60
N ASP A 99 -42.61 -28.23 13.58
CA ASP A 99 -41.25 -27.91 14.04
C ASP A 99 -40.45 -27.38 12.84
N VAL A 100 -39.85 -26.20 13.00
CA VAL A 100 -39.01 -25.60 11.98
C VAL A 100 -37.63 -26.24 12.07
N LEU A 101 -37.35 -27.24 11.24
CA LEU A 101 -36.03 -27.85 11.16
C LEU A 101 -35.02 -26.81 10.62
N SER A 102 -34.17 -26.30 11.51
CA SER A 102 -33.02 -25.49 11.13
C SER A 102 -31.85 -26.42 10.79
N PHE A 103 -31.65 -26.67 9.50
CA PHE A 103 -30.47 -27.35 9.01
C PHE A 103 -29.30 -26.36 8.98
N LYS A 104 -28.28 -26.62 9.78
CA LYS A 104 -26.97 -25.95 9.70
C LYS A 104 -25.97 -26.94 9.14
N GLU A 105 -25.55 -26.72 7.91
CA GLU A 105 -24.50 -27.51 7.28
C GLU A 105 -23.28 -26.64 7.00
N THR A 106 -22.09 -27.21 7.19
CA THR A 106 -20.83 -26.56 6.86
C THR A 106 -20.45 -26.98 5.45
N ILE A 107 -20.32 -26.01 4.54
CA ILE A 107 -19.84 -26.20 3.17
C ILE A 107 -18.40 -25.69 3.14
N THR A 108 -17.50 -26.46 2.55
CA THR A 108 -16.07 -26.08 2.43
C THR A 108 -15.84 -25.48 1.04
N ALA A 109 -15.14 -24.35 0.96
CA ALA A 109 -14.72 -23.79 -0.32
C ALA A 109 -13.26 -24.16 -0.57
N ASP A 110 -12.97 -24.86 -1.67
CA ASP A 110 -11.62 -25.31 -2.02
C ASP A 110 -11.22 -24.76 -3.40
N LYS A 111 -9.96 -24.34 -3.52
CA LYS A 111 -9.36 -23.80 -4.75
C LYS A 111 -8.84 -24.91 -5.67
N THR A 112 -8.59 -26.10 -5.12
CA THR A 112 -7.93 -27.19 -5.83
C THR A 112 -8.87 -28.04 -6.69
N ILE A 113 -10.17 -27.76 -6.64
CA ILE A 113 -11.19 -28.50 -7.39
C ILE A 113 -11.55 -27.80 -8.69
N ASP A 114 -11.60 -28.54 -9.81
CA ASP A 114 -11.97 -27.98 -11.12
C ASP A 114 -13.49 -27.83 -11.30
N SER A 115 -14.29 -28.43 -10.41
CA SER A 115 -15.77 -28.35 -10.44
C SER A 115 -16.37 -28.63 -9.06
N ASN A 116 -17.60 -28.15 -8.83
CA ASN A 116 -18.29 -28.32 -7.55
C ASN A 116 -18.58 -29.79 -7.25
N ASP A 117 -18.24 -30.23 -6.03
CA ASP A 117 -18.55 -31.56 -5.53
C ASP A 117 -19.66 -31.49 -4.46
N LEU A 118 -20.89 -31.81 -4.88
CA LEU A 118 -22.08 -31.82 -4.03
C LEU A 118 -22.09 -33.00 -3.03
N THR A 119 -21.30 -34.05 -3.27
CA THR A 119 -21.23 -35.24 -2.40
C THR A 119 -20.36 -34.96 -1.19
N ASN A 120 -19.20 -34.33 -1.43
CA ASN A 120 -18.27 -33.93 -0.38
C ASN A 120 -18.54 -32.51 0.16
N LYS A 121 -19.57 -31.84 -0.35
CA LYS A 121 -19.99 -30.47 0.03
C LYS A 121 -18.85 -29.45 -0.15
N VAL A 122 -18.14 -29.56 -1.27
CA VAL A 122 -17.04 -28.67 -1.63
C VAL A 122 -17.41 -27.82 -2.84
N ILE A 123 -17.32 -26.51 -2.70
CA ILE A 123 -17.56 -25.54 -3.78
C ILE A 123 -16.24 -24.94 -4.27
N LEU A 124 -16.16 -24.66 -5.57
CA LEU A 124 -14.97 -24.06 -6.18
C LEU A 124 -14.79 -22.61 -5.70
N ALA A 125 -13.65 -22.32 -5.08
CA ALA A 125 -13.24 -20.98 -4.71
C ALA A 125 -12.44 -20.31 -5.84
N LEU A 126 -12.96 -19.21 -6.39
CA LEU A 126 -12.27 -18.41 -7.40
C LEU A 126 -11.63 -17.16 -6.75
N TYR A 127 -10.38 -16.88 -7.12
CA TYR A 127 -9.75 -15.60 -6.81
C TYR A 127 -9.97 -14.65 -7.98
N LEU A 128 -10.52 -13.48 -7.69
CA LEU A 128 -10.56 -12.36 -8.62
C LEU A 128 -9.35 -11.49 -8.30
N GLU A 129 -8.35 -11.52 -9.17
CA GLU A 129 -7.21 -10.61 -9.10
C GLU A 129 -7.52 -9.38 -9.95
N GLU A 130 -7.36 -8.20 -9.37
CA GLU A 130 -7.49 -6.91 -10.06
C GLU A 130 -6.08 -6.34 -10.23
N GLU A 131 -5.63 -6.21 -11.47
CA GLU A 131 -4.34 -5.61 -11.79
C GLU A 131 -4.53 -4.09 -11.97
N LYS A 132 -3.72 -3.30 -11.26
CA LYS A 132 -3.73 -1.83 -11.35
C LYS A 132 -2.34 -1.33 -11.74
N ASP A 133 -2.28 -0.59 -12.84
CA ASP A 133 -1.05 0.02 -13.34
C ASP A 133 -0.96 1.51 -13.00
N GLY A 134 0.25 1.99 -12.75
CA GLY A 134 0.53 3.41 -12.53
C GLY A 134 1.95 3.78 -12.94
N SER A 135 2.12 5.01 -13.42
CA SER A 135 3.43 5.56 -13.75
C SER A 135 3.54 7.00 -13.26
N GLN A 136 4.72 7.37 -12.77
CA GLN A 136 5.03 8.71 -12.27
C GLN A 136 6.53 8.98 -12.37
N ASP A 137 6.87 10.22 -12.73
CA ASP A 137 8.27 10.67 -12.77
C ASP A 137 8.76 11.08 -11.39
N PHE A 138 9.99 10.67 -11.06
CA PHE A 138 10.66 11.01 -9.80
C PHE A 138 12.02 11.65 -10.07
N PRO A 139 12.37 12.75 -9.36
CA PRO A 139 13.68 13.36 -9.52
C PRO A 139 14.76 12.48 -8.88
N ALA A 140 15.84 12.20 -9.60
CA ALA A 140 17.04 11.59 -9.02
C ALA A 140 17.76 12.61 -8.13
N THR A 141 18.03 12.24 -6.88
CA THR A 141 18.70 13.10 -5.89
C THR A 141 20.20 12.84 -5.82
N GLY A 142 20.65 11.65 -6.24
CA GLY A 142 22.07 11.33 -6.27
C GLY A 142 22.87 12.16 -7.27
N SER A 143 24.11 12.46 -6.89
CA SER A 143 25.12 13.04 -7.77
C SER A 143 26.30 12.09 -7.89
N ALA A 144 26.70 11.77 -9.12
CA ALA A 144 28.00 11.19 -9.40
C ALA A 144 28.89 12.25 -10.05
N SER A 145 30.16 12.29 -9.66
CA SER A 145 31.15 13.06 -10.41
C SER A 145 31.55 12.24 -11.63
N ASN A 146 31.35 12.81 -12.82
CA ASN A 146 31.93 12.31 -14.05
C ASN A 146 33.19 13.14 -14.30
N GLU A 147 34.33 12.53 -14.08
CA GLU A 147 35.62 13.21 -14.07
C GLU A 147 36.52 12.64 -15.16
N GLY A 148 36.99 13.51 -16.05
CA GLY A 148 37.98 13.19 -17.07
C GLY A 148 39.32 13.82 -16.76
N LYS A 149 40.40 13.05 -16.98
CA LYS A 149 41.78 13.53 -16.88
C LYS A 149 42.29 13.94 -18.24
N ALA A 150 43.02 15.06 -18.28
CA ALA A 150 43.65 15.49 -19.52
C ALA A 150 44.78 14.53 -19.88
N THR A 151 44.87 14.16 -21.14
CA THR A 151 45.93 13.32 -21.68
C THR A 151 46.66 14.04 -22.79
N GLY A 152 47.88 13.64 -23.03
CA GLY A 152 48.63 14.08 -24.19
C GLY A 152 50.02 13.49 -24.21
N THR A 153 50.86 14.04 -25.08
CA THR A 153 52.17 13.47 -25.38
C THR A 153 53.27 14.47 -25.05
N ILE A 154 54.29 14.01 -24.33
CA ILE A 154 55.50 14.81 -24.04
C ILE A 154 56.74 14.15 -24.63
N LYS A 155 57.69 14.98 -25.04
CA LYS A 155 59.04 14.59 -25.45
C LYS A 155 59.98 14.81 -24.28
N ILE A 156 60.59 13.74 -23.78
CA ILE A 156 61.54 13.78 -22.67
C ILE A 156 62.95 13.81 -23.25
N TYR A 157 63.75 14.76 -22.78
CA TYR A 157 65.14 14.97 -23.16
C TYR A 157 66.07 14.62 -22.01
N ASN A 158 67.16 13.93 -22.33
CA ASN A 158 68.23 13.59 -21.39
C ASN A 158 69.57 14.15 -21.89
N LYS A 159 70.06 15.21 -21.24
CA LYS A 159 71.33 15.88 -21.50
C LYS A 159 72.37 15.62 -20.40
N PHE A 160 72.28 14.49 -19.71
CA PHE A 160 73.19 14.17 -18.61
C PHE A 160 74.63 13.91 -19.11
N ASP A 161 75.62 14.38 -18.36
CA ASP A 161 77.06 14.20 -18.62
C ASP A 161 77.72 13.64 -17.35
N PRO A 162 78.40 12.48 -17.38
CA PRO A 162 78.65 11.59 -18.52
C PRO A 162 77.36 10.98 -19.10
N PRO A 163 77.27 10.74 -20.43
CA PRO A 163 76.06 10.21 -21.03
C PRO A 163 75.64 8.86 -20.44
N SER A 164 74.53 8.85 -19.71
CA SER A 164 73.93 7.64 -19.16
C SER A 164 72.43 7.63 -19.45
N SER A 165 71.87 6.44 -19.64
CA SER A 165 70.41 6.28 -19.69
C SER A 165 69.82 6.43 -18.29
N ILE A 166 68.56 6.84 -18.22
CA ILE A 166 67.80 6.86 -16.96
C ILE A 166 66.50 6.09 -17.13
N THR A 167 66.07 5.44 -16.06
CA THR A 167 64.77 4.78 -16.02
C THR A 167 63.84 5.56 -15.11
N LEU A 168 62.75 6.07 -15.67
CA LEU A 168 61.66 6.68 -14.93
C LEU A 168 60.61 5.62 -14.62
N LYS A 169 60.20 5.55 -13.35
CA LYS A 169 59.16 4.63 -12.90
C LYS A 169 57.79 5.07 -13.44
N THR A 170 56.83 4.14 -13.50
CA THR A 170 55.42 4.49 -13.72
C THR A 170 54.96 5.49 -12.65
N GLY A 171 54.14 6.46 -13.03
CA GLY A 171 53.68 7.52 -12.13
C GLY A 171 54.72 8.57 -11.79
N THR A 172 55.74 8.78 -12.66
CA THR A 172 56.69 9.89 -12.46
C THR A 172 55.98 11.21 -12.75
N HIS A 173 56.11 12.17 -11.82
CA HIS A 173 55.46 13.48 -11.93
C HIS A 173 56.28 14.46 -12.77
N PHE A 174 55.62 15.05 -13.75
CA PHE A 174 56.09 16.14 -14.60
C PHE A 174 55.31 17.40 -14.25
N LEU A 175 56.02 18.45 -13.85
CA LEU A 175 55.43 19.74 -13.51
C LEU A 175 55.52 20.68 -14.71
N SER A 176 54.37 21.12 -15.22
CA SER A 176 54.32 22.12 -16.29
C SER A 176 54.72 23.51 -15.80
N ASP A 177 55.10 24.38 -16.74
CA ASP A 177 55.23 25.83 -16.52
C ASP A 177 53.98 26.50 -15.91
N SER A 178 52.80 25.95 -16.19
CA SER A 178 51.50 26.33 -15.65
C SER A 178 51.21 25.75 -14.26
N GLY A 179 52.18 25.06 -13.65
CA GLY A 179 52.06 24.52 -12.29
C GLY A 179 51.15 23.29 -12.20
N LYS A 180 50.91 22.58 -13.30
CA LYS A 180 50.06 21.39 -13.36
C LYS A 180 50.90 20.12 -13.42
N TYR A 181 50.48 19.10 -12.68
CA TYR A 181 51.17 17.82 -12.62
C TYR A 181 50.60 16.84 -13.64
N PHE A 182 51.49 16.22 -14.39
CA PHE A 182 51.21 15.12 -15.31
C PHE A 182 52.04 13.91 -14.92
N VAL A 183 51.48 12.73 -15.07
CA VAL A 183 52.06 11.46 -14.65
C VAL A 183 52.22 10.52 -15.83
N THR A 184 53.28 9.71 -15.79
CA THR A 184 53.51 8.70 -16.81
C THR A 184 52.69 7.45 -16.55
N LEU A 185 52.05 6.93 -17.59
CA LEU A 185 51.22 5.71 -17.50
C LEU A 185 52.05 4.42 -17.48
N GLN A 186 53.32 4.50 -17.89
CA GLN A 186 54.21 3.35 -17.99
C GLN A 186 55.63 3.71 -17.55
N LYS A 187 56.41 2.67 -17.27
CA LYS A 187 57.85 2.76 -17.05
C LYS A 187 58.53 3.18 -18.35
N ILE A 188 59.39 4.18 -18.28
CA ILE A 188 60.05 4.77 -19.45
C ILE A 188 61.55 4.71 -19.25
N VAL A 189 62.27 4.22 -20.26
CA VAL A 189 63.74 4.28 -20.30
C VAL A 189 64.12 5.39 -21.26
N VAL A 190 64.69 6.47 -20.73
CA VAL A 190 65.16 7.60 -21.54
C VAL A 190 66.59 7.28 -21.98
N PRO A 191 66.88 7.23 -23.30
CA PRO A 191 68.21 6.91 -23.80
C PRO A 191 69.25 7.92 -23.34
N ALA A 192 70.51 7.51 -23.30
CA ALA A 192 71.62 8.42 -23.06
C ALA A 192 71.74 9.44 -24.19
N GLY A 193 72.23 10.64 -23.88
CA GLY A 193 72.67 11.58 -24.90
C GLY A 193 73.87 11.07 -25.69
N LYS A 194 74.15 11.69 -26.83
CA LYS A 194 75.38 11.46 -27.60
C LYS A 194 76.33 12.64 -27.38
N LYS A 195 77.55 12.36 -26.90
CA LYS A 195 78.61 13.37 -26.75
C LYS A 195 79.55 13.29 -27.95
N GLN A 196 79.69 14.39 -28.67
CA GLN A 196 80.67 14.56 -29.75
C GLN A 196 81.53 15.78 -29.41
N GLY A 197 82.73 15.52 -28.87
CA GLY A 197 83.61 16.58 -28.34
C GLY A 197 82.94 17.35 -27.18
N ALA A 198 82.84 18.67 -27.31
CA ALA A 198 82.23 19.55 -26.31
C ALA A 198 80.69 19.67 -26.43
N LYS A 199 80.07 19.11 -27.48
CA LYS A 199 78.61 19.20 -27.72
C LYS A 199 77.91 17.91 -27.30
N ILE A 200 76.84 18.04 -26.52
CA ILE A 200 75.97 16.92 -26.11
C ILE A 200 74.63 17.06 -26.82
N THR A 201 74.31 16.09 -27.68
CA THR A 201 72.98 15.93 -28.26
C THR A 201 72.13 15.13 -27.27
N PRO A 202 71.01 15.67 -26.76
CA PRO A 202 70.21 14.97 -25.77
C PRO A 202 69.56 13.71 -26.34
N GLY A 203 69.45 12.68 -25.51
CA GLY A 203 68.60 11.52 -25.82
C GLY A 203 67.14 11.95 -25.79
N LEU A 204 66.33 11.45 -26.73
CA LEU A 204 64.93 11.83 -26.89
C LEU A 204 64.04 10.58 -26.83
N ILE A 205 62.92 10.68 -26.11
CA ILE A 205 61.82 9.71 -26.18
C ILE A 205 60.47 10.42 -26.07
N THR A 206 59.49 9.94 -26.84
CA THR A 206 58.12 10.47 -26.85
C THR A 206 57.22 9.54 -26.03
N VAL A 207 56.47 10.09 -25.07
CA VAL A 207 55.65 9.29 -24.15
C VAL A 207 54.28 9.93 -23.92
N LYS A 208 53.27 9.08 -23.69
CA LYS A 208 51.94 9.54 -23.27
C LYS A 208 51.91 9.78 -21.76
N VAL A 209 51.29 10.88 -21.38
CA VAL A 209 51.07 11.29 -19.99
C VAL A 209 49.60 11.61 -19.75
N GLU A 210 49.22 11.54 -18.49
CA GLU A 210 47.89 11.84 -17.99
C GLU A 210 48.00 12.86 -16.85
N ALA A 211 47.01 13.73 -16.70
CA ALA A 211 46.93 14.66 -15.58
C ALA A 211 46.87 13.90 -14.23
N ALA A 212 47.54 14.43 -13.22
CA ALA A 212 47.48 13.86 -11.87
C ALA A 212 46.03 13.87 -11.33
N GLU A 213 45.31 14.95 -11.59
CA GLU A 213 43.92 15.14 -11.19
C GLU A 213 43.03 15.43 -12.40
N SER A 214 41.73 15.21 -12.22
CA SER A 214 40.72 15.46 -13.23
C SER A 214 40.37 16.96 -13.30
N GLY A 215 39.90 17.39 -14.46
CA GLY A 215 39.25 18.69 -14.60
C GLY A 215 39.77 19.60 -15.71
N PRO A 216 39.01 20.66 -16.05
CA PRO A 216 39.28 21.50 -17.21
C PRO A 216 40.58 22.30 -17.07
N GLY A 217 41.04 22.55 -15.84
CA GLY A 217 42.28 23.28 -15.57
C GLY A 217 43.55 22.53 -16.00
N TYR A 218 43.46 21.25 -16.35
CA TYR A 218 44.57 20.46 -16.88
C TYR A 218 44.63 20.46 -18.42
N ASN A 219 43.67 21.11 -19.10
CA ASN A 219 43.76 21.34 -20.55
C ASN A 219 44.70 22.51 -20.83
N ILE A 220 45.98 22.20 -20.99
CA ILE A 220 47.04 23.20 -21.22
C ILE A 220 47.54 23.15 -22.66
N LYS A 221 48.07 24.27 -23.16
CA LYS A 221 48.73 24.33 -24.48
C LYS A 221 50.09 23.60 -24.45
N SER A 222 50.88 23.73 -25.51
CA SER A 222 52.28 23.35 -25.52
C SER A 222 53.02 23.98 -24.34
N ALA A 223 53.68 23.16 -23.53
CA ALA A 223 54.31 23.58 -22.29
C ALA A 223 55.66 22.89 -22.10
N LYS A 224 56.50 23.48 -21.25
CA LYS A 224 57.72 22.81 -20.76
C LYS A 224 57.45 22.17 -19.41
N PHE A 225 58.12 21.05 -19.16
CA PHE A 225 57.95 20.24 -17.97
C PHE A 225 59.29 19.97 -17.29
N SER A 226 59.30 20.09 -15.97
CA SER A 226 60.38 19.63 -15.10
C SER A 226 59.97 18.36 -14.37
N VAL A 227 60.94 17.64 -13.77
CA VAL A 227 60.67 16.45 -12.95
C VAL A 227 61.03 16.76 -11.50
N PRO A 228 60.08 17.25 -10.67
CA PRO A 228 60.38 17.73 -9.31
C PRO A 228 61.01 16.66 -8.42
N LYS A 229 60.66 15.39 -8.65
CA LYS A 229 61.18 14.26 -7.86
C LYS A 229 62.66 13.95 -8.12
N LEU A 230 63.26 14.56 -9.15
CA LEU A 230 64.71 14.50 -9.36
C LEU A 230 65.46 15.64 -8.65
N SER A 231 64.74 16.60 -8.04
CA SER A 231 65.36 17.70 -7.30
C SER A 231 66.32 17.18 -6.24
N GLY A 232 67.49 17.81 -6.13
CA GLY A 232 68.60 17.36 -5.28
C GLY A 232 69.51 16.31 -5.91
N THR A 233 69.18 15.79 -7.11
CA THR A 233 70.08 14.92 -7.88
C THR A 233 70.71 15.69 -9.05
N PRO A 234 71.90 15.25 -9.53
CA PRO A 234 72.52 15.80 -10.73
C PRO A 234 71.63 15.73 -11.99
N TYR A 235 70.66 14.81 -12.02
CA TYR A 235 69.75 14.61 -13.14
C TYR A 235 68.70 15.72 -13.30
N TYR A 236 68.39 16.47 -12.24
CA TYR A 236 67.31 17.46 -12.24
C TYR A 236 67.47 18.52 -13.33
N TYR A 237 68.69 19.03 -13.51
CA TYR A 237 68.99 20.07 -14.50
C TYR A 237 69.24 19.51 -15.90
N SER A 238 69.51 18.21 -16.01
CA SER A 238 69.84 17.53 -17.26
C SER A 238 68.63 16.87 -17.93
N ILE A 239 67.55 16.62 -17.18
CA ILE A 239 66.35 15.94 -17.67
C ILE A 239 65.17 16.91 -17.62
N TYR A 240 64.60 17.16 -18.79
CA TYR A 240 63.43 18.01 -18.95
C TYR A 240 62.52 17.42 -20.03
N ALA A 241 61.28 17.87 -20.09
CA ALA A 241 60.36 17.47 -21.13
C ALA A 241 59.62 18.67 -21.73
N GLU A 242 59.08 18.50 -22.91
CA GLU A 242 58.25 19.50 -23.57
C GLU A 242 57.08 18.82 -24.29
N SER A 243 55.94 19.49 -24.36
CA SER A 243 54.84 19.10 -25.25
C SER A 243 54.80 20.03 -26.45
N THR A 244 54.76 19.43 -27.64
CA THR A 244 54.45 20.18 -28.87
C THR A 244 52.95 20.30 -29.09
N GLU A 245 52.17 19.35 -28.57
CA GLU A 245 50.71 19.31 -28.64
C GLU A 245 50.09 19.79 -27.33
N ALA A 246 48.84 20.25 -27.41
CA ALA A 246 48.07 20.60 -26.23
C ALA A 246 47.62 19.34 -25.47
N MET A 247 47.54 19.44 -24.14
CA MET A 247 46.91 18.44 -23.30
C MET A 247 45.40 18.67 -23.32
N ALA A 248 44.62 17.61 -23.53
CA ALA A 248 43.17 17.72 -23.70
C ALA A 248 42.43 16.54 -23.05
N GLY A 249 41.11 16.69 -22.84
CA GLY A 249 40.26 15.66 -22.26
C GLY A 249 40.02 15.80 -20.75
N GLY A 250 40.58 16.82 -20.11
CA GLY A 250 40.27 17.17 -18.73
C GLY A 250 38.88 17.80 -18.62
N TYR A 251 38.00 17.20 -17.84
CA TYR A 251 36.68 17.78 -17.55
C TYR A 251 36.17 17.35 -16.17
N THR A 252 35.29 18.16 -15.62
CA THR A 252 34.58 17.85 -14.36
C THR A 252 33.11 18.09 -14.62
N GLY A 253 32.34 17.01 -14.73
CA GLY A 253 30.90 17.03 -14.85
C GLY A 253 30.25 16.52 -13.58
N LYS A 254 29.19 17.18 -13.13
CA LYS A 254 28.27 16.58 -12.16
C LYS A 254 27.14 15.94 -12.94
N VAL A 255 27.04 14.62 -12.92
CA VAL A 255 25.91 13.90 -13.51
C VAL A 255 24.98 13.46 -12.38
N LYS A 256 23.67 13.59 -12.61
CA LYS A 256 22.70 13.00 -11.69
C LYS A 256 22.79 11.47 -11.82
N LYS A 257 22.87 10.79 -10.69
CA LYS A 257 22.87 9.32 -10.63
C LYS A 257 21.68 8.90 -9.78
N ILE A 258 20.91 7.95 -10.29
CA ILE A 258 19.81 7.35 -9.54
C ILE A 258 20.42 6.55 -8.39
N THR A 259 19.95 6.80 -7.17
CA THR A 259 20.34 6.04 -5.97
C THR A 259 19.33 4.94 -5.68
N ASP A 260 19.75 3.94 -4.89
CA ASP A 260 18.84 2.88 -4.45
C ASP A 260 17.71 3.46 -3.58
N ASP A 261 18.00 4.49 -2.78
CA ASP A 261 17.00 5.22 -1.98
C ASP A 261 15.96 5.93 -2.87
N ASP A 262 16.38 6.54 -3.98
CA ASP A 262 15.45 7.15 -4.95
C ASP A 262 14.49 6.09 -5.53
N ILE A 263 15.01 4.90 -5.84
CA ILE A 263 14.21 3.79 -6.39
C ILE A 263 13.21 3.27 -5.34
N GLN A 264 13.66 3.05 -4.10
CA GLN A 264 12.80 2.56 -3.02
C GLN A 264 11.71 3.58 -2.69
N GLY A 265 12.06 4.86 -2.55
CA GLY A 265 11.10 5.92 -2.31
C GLY A 265 10.07 6.06 -3.44
N ALA A 266 10.50 5.96 -4.71
CA ALA A 266 9.60 5.98 -5.86
C ALA A 266 8.60 4.79 -5.83
N LYS A 267 9.09 3.59 -5.52
CA LYS A 267 8.24 2.39 -5.37
C LYS A 267 7.22 2.57 -4.26
N ASP A 268 7.65 2.99 -3.07
CA ASP A 268 6.76 3.15 -1.91
C ASP A 268 5.66 4.18 -2.14
N VAL A 269 5.97 5.27 -2.85
CA VAL A 269 4.99 6.30 -3.21
C VAL A 269 4.01 5.77 -4.26
N LEU A 270 4.52 5.08 -5.29
CA LEU A 270 3.70 4.54 -6.36
C LEU A 270 2.76 3.42 -5.86
N THR A 271 3.27 2.50 -5.03
CA THR A 271 2.47 1.42 -4.44
C THR A 271 1.35 1.95 -3.55
N ARG A 272 1.63 2.97 -2.71
CA ARG A 272 0.57 3.61 -1.90
C ARG A 272 -0.51 4.23 -2.78
N LYS A 273 -0.11 4.92 -3.85
CA LYS A 273 -1.04 5.60 -4.76
C LYS A 273 -1.91 4.64 -5.58
N ILE A 274 -1.42 3.44 -5.87
CA ILE A 274 -2.17 2.40 -6.61
C ILE A 274 -3.14 1.66 -5.70
N LEU A 275 -2.81 1.52 -4.41
CA LEU A 275 -3.63 0.82 -3.42
C LEU A 275 -4.77 1.68 -2.85
N ASP A 276 -4.60 3.01 -2.77
CA ASP A 276 -5.68 3.97 -2.45
C ASP A 276 -6.76 4.02 -3.56
#